data_AF-X0SWY1-F1
#
_entry.id   AF-X0SWY1-F1
#
_cell.length_a   1.000
_cell.length_b   1.000
_cell.length_c   1.000
_cell.angle_alpha   90.00
_cell.angle_beta   90.00
_cell.angle_gamma   90.00
#
_symmetry.space_group_name_H-M   'P 1'
#
loop_
_entity.id
_entity.type
_entity.pdbx_description
1 polymer ?
#
loop_
_entity_poly.entity_id
_entity_poly.type
_entity_poly.pdbx_seq_one_letter_code
_entity_poly.pdbx_strand_id
1 'polypeptide(L)' 'IDESRIDLFLNNIRLVAEGLPHPFDKDKVRAVMGGAEVPIRVCLNLGDCAATAWGCDLSAEYVTINSEYTT' A
#
# COMPACT_ATOMS: atom_id res chain seq x y z
N ILE A 1 -3.50 14.76 -11.00
CA ILE A 1 -3.71 14.10 -9.69
C ILE A 1 -3.28 15.11 -8.65
N ASP A 2 -4.09 15.34 -7.62
CA ASP A 2 -3.81 16.32 -6.56
C ASP A 2 -3.43 15.57 -5.29
N GLU A 3 -2.17 15.68 -4.88
CA GLU A 3 -1.61 14.95 -3.73
C GLU A 3 -2.27 15.36 -2.42
N SER A 4 -2.67 16.63 -2.29
CA SER A 4 -3.31 17.18 -1.08
C SER A 4 -4.70 16.61 -0.81
N ARG A 5 -5.25 15.83 -1.73
CA ARG A 5 -6.56 15.21 -1.62
C ARG A 5 -6.47 13.70 -1.43
N ILE A 6 -5.27 13.13 -1.39
CA ILE A 6 -5.09 11.68 -1.33
C ILE A 6 -5.27 11.20 0.11
N ASP A 7 -6.07 10.15 0.27
CA ASP A 7 -6.13 9.36 1.49
C ASP A 7 -5.57 7.96 1.25
N LEU A 8 -4.75 7.49 2.20
CA LEU A 8 -4.15 6.16 2.15
C LEU A 8 -4.58 5.35 3.36
N PHE A 9 -5.08 4.15 3.11
CA PHE A 9 -5.42 3.19 4.14
C PHE A 9 -4.67 1.88 3.91
N LEU A 10 -4.12 1.34 4.98
CA LEU A 10 -3.61 -0.01 5.03
C LEU A 10 -4.57 -0.82 5.90
N ASN A 11 -5.33 -1.69 5.26
CA ASN A 11 -6.51 -2.33 5.82
C ASN A 11 -7.49 -1.29 6.40
N ASN A 12 -7.66 -1.26 7.72
CA ASN A 12 -8.54 -0.30 8.42
C ASN A 12 -7.77 0.85 9.09
N ILE A 13 -6.46 0.98 8.83
CA ILE A 13 -5.61 2.01 9.44
C ILE A 13 -5.37 3.11 8.42
N ARG A 14 -5.75 4.35 8.76
CA ARG A 14 -5.46 5.53 7.93
C ARG A 14 -4.02 5.96 8.16
N LEU A 15 -3.23 5.97 7.09
CA LEU A 15 -1.82 6.36 7.11
C LEU A 15 -1.62 7.79 6.59
N VAL A 16 -2.43 8.18 5.60
CA VAL A 16 -2.40 9.52 4.98
C VAL A 16 -3.82 10.07 4.96
N ALA A 17 -3.94 11.34 5.33
CA ALA A 17 -5.16 12.12 5.31
C ALA A 17 -4.88 13.44 4.58
N GLU A 18 -5.62 13.74 3.52
CA GLU A 18 -5.48 15.00 2.77
C GLU A 18 -4.02 15.27 2.33
N GLY A 19 -3.34 14.22 1.83
CA GLY A 19 -1.95 14.29 1.40
C GLY A 19 -0.91 14.40 2.52
N LEU A 20 -1.34 14.47 3.79
CA LEU A 20 -0.45 14.57 4.94
C LEU A 20 -0.40 13.25 5.73
N PRO A 21 0.77 12.88 6.30
CA PRO A 21 0.87 11.75 7.20
C PRO A 21 -0.08 11.90 8.39
N HIS A 22 -0.92 10.90 8.62
CA HIS A 22 -1.81 10.84 9.77
C HIS A 22 -1.12 10.11 10.93
N PRO A 23 -1.31 10.51 12.20
CA PRO A 23 -0.79 9.73 13.33
C PRO A 23 -1.41 8.32 13.34
N PHE A 24 -0.56 7.29 13.30
CA PHE A 24 -0.98 5.90 13.37
C PHE A 24 -0.08 5.09 14.30
N ASP A 25 -0.62 3.96 14.75
CA ASP A 25 0.09 3.00 15.59
C ASP A 25 0.94 2.08 14.70
N LYS A 26 2.26 2.19 14.83
CA LYS A 26 3.23 1.42 14.05
C LYS A 26 3.14 -0.09 14.33
N ASP A 27 2.83 -0.48 15.57
CA ASP A 27 2.75 -1.89 15.94
C ASP A 27 1.52 -2.54 15.30
N LYS A 28 0.40 -1.82 15.23
CA LYS A 28 -0.79 -2.27 14.50
C LYS A 28 -0.52 -2.39 13.00
N VAL A 29 0.16 -1.42 12.38
CA VAL A 29 0.51 -1.48 10.96
C VAL A 29 1.42 -2.67 10.67
N ARG A 30 2.43 -2.90 11.52
CA ARG A 30 3.35 -4.03 11.39
C ARG A 30 2.61 -5.37 11.51
N ALA A 31 1.65 -5.47 12.43
CA ALA A 31 0.83 -6.67 12.57
C ALA A 31 0.00 -6.95 11.31
N VAL A 32 -0.56 -5.90 10.67
CA VAL A 32 -1.31 -6.06 9.42
C VAL A 32 -0.40 -6.47 8.26
N MET A 33 0.79 -5.89 8.15
CA MET A 33 1.78 -6.26 7.12
C MET A 33 2.28 -7.70 7.25
N GLY A 34 2.22 -8.30 8.44
CA GLY A 34 2.58 -9.70 8.66
C GLY A 34 1.47 -10.70 8.26
N GLY A 35 0.31 -10.22 7.83
CA GLY A 35 -0.77 -11.06 7.33
C GLY A 35 -0.49 -11.63 5.94
N ALA A 36 -1.22 -12.68 5.56
CA ALA A 36 -1.12 -13.27 4.22
C ALA A 36 -1.63 -12.34 3.10
N GLU A 37 -2.55 -11.43 3.43
CA GLU A 37 -3.08 -10.42 2.52
C GLU A 37 -2.93 -9.03 3.15
N VAL A 38 -2.45 -8.07 2.34
CA VAL A 38 -2.25 -6.69 2.76
C VAL A 38 -3.11 -5.78 1.87
N PRO A 39 -4.40 -5.57 2.21
CA PRO A 39 -5.26 -4.70 1.42
C PRO A 39 -4.81 -3.24 1.58
N ILE A 40 -4.48 -2.59 0.47
CA ILE A 40 -4.13 -1.17 0.41
C ILE A 40 -5.25 -0.45 -0.33
N ARG A 41 -5.83 0.57 0.30
CA ARG A 41 -6.88 1.39 -0.30
C ARG A 41 -6.38 2.82 -0.45
N VAL A 42 -6.38 3.30 -1.68
CA VAL A 42 -5.97 4.67 -2.03
C VAL A 42 -7.20 5.41 -2.54
N CYS A 43 -7.62 6.46 -1.84
CA CYS A 43 -8.68 7.34 -2.30
C CYS A 43 -8.05 8.59 -2.92
N LEU A 44 -8.18 8.76 -4.23
CA LEU A 44 -7.72 9.97 -4.92
C LEU A 44 -8.70 11.14 -4.75
N ASN A 45 -9.94 10.87 -4.33
CA ASN A 45 -11.00 11.86 -4.14
C ASN A 45 -11.26 12.73 -5.40
N LEU A 46 -11.10 12.14 -6.61
CA LEU A 46 -11.31 12.82 -7.90
C LEU A 46 -12.68 12.53 -8.54
N GLY A 47 -13.49 11.66 -7.92
CA GLY A 47 -14.80 11.22 -8.42
C GLY A 47 -15.18 9.86 -7.82
N ASP A 48 -16.22 9.23 -8.37
CA ASP A 48 -16.80 7.98 -7.84
C ASP A 48 -16.26 6.69 -8.50
N CYS A 49 -15.25 6.82 -9.36
CA CYS A 49 -14.64 5.68 -10.03
C CYS A 49 -13.75 4.88 -9.08
N ALA A 50 -13.81 3.55 -9.17
CA ALA A 50 -12.96 2.64 -8.43
C ALA A 50 -12.25 1.66 -9.38
N ALA A 51 -11.02 1.28 -9.03
CA ALA A 51 -10.26 0.25 -9.70
C ALA A 51 -9.56 -0.61 -8.65
N THR A 52 -9.34 -1.89 -8.96
CA THR A 52 -8.66 -2.83 -8.07
C THR A 52 -7.53 -3.49 -8.83
N ALA A 53 -6.34 -3.51 -8.22
CA ALA A 53 -5.16 -4.20 -8.72
C ALA A 53 -4.69 -5.21 -7.66
N TRP A 54 -4.04 -6.26 -8.12
CA TRP A 54 -3.50 -7.33 -7.29
C TRP A 54 -2.00 -7.46 -7.54
N GLY A 55 -1.26 -7.75 -6.48
CA GLY A 55 0.18 -7.97 -6.54
C GLY A 55 0.63 -8.81 -5.36
N CYS A 56 1.92 -9.10 -5.30
CA CYS A 56 2.56 -9.76 -4.17
C CYS A 56 3.74 -8.93 -3.68
N ASP A 57 4.29 -9.31 -2.53
CA ASP A 57 5.53 -8.73 -2.05
C ASP A 57 6.69 -9.03 -2.98
N LEU A 58 7.65 -8.12 -3.02
CA LEU A 58 8.92 -8.33 -3.72
C LEU A 58 9.90 -8.96 -2.73
N SER A 59 10.01 -10.29 -2.76
CA SER A 59 10.90 -11.03 -1.87
C SER A 59 12.36 -11.02 -2.36
N ALA A 60 13.31 -11.20 -1.43
CA ALA A 60 14.72 -11.36 -1.79
C ALA A 60 14.96 -12.58 -2.69
N GLU A 61 14.17 -13.65 -2.51
CA GLU A 61 14.19 -14.85 -3.34
C GLU A 61 13.79 -14.54 -4.80
N TYR A 62 12.81 -13.65 -5.01
CA TYR A 62 12.46 -13.15 -6.34
C TYR A 62 13.64 -12.42 -7.01
N VAL A 63 14.39 -11.63 -6.23
CA VAL A 63 15.58 -10.92 -6.74
C VAL A 63 16.68 -11.91 -7.10
N THR A 64 16.95 -12.91 -6.25
CA THR A 64 17.96 -13.94 -6.54
C THR A 64 17.61 -14.71 -7.81
N ILE A 65 16.36 -15.21 -7.93
CA ILE A 65 15.88 -15.96 -9.09
C ILE A 65 16.01 -15.15 -10.39
N ASN A 66 15.64 -13.87 -10.37
CA ASN A 66 15.67 -13.03 -11.59
C ASN A 66 17.04 -12.38 -11.85
N SER A 67 17.95 -12.35 -10.87
CA SER A 67 19.32 -11.83 -11.04
C SER A 67 20.30 -12.82 -11.66
N GLU A 68 20.03 -14.13 -11.56
CA GLU A 68 20.85 -15.17 -12.19
C GLU A 68 20.51 -15.41 -13.67
N TYR A 69 19.36 -14.91 -14.12
CA TYR A 69 19.02 -14.87 -15.55
C TYR A 69 19.28 -13.46 -16.08
N THR A 70 20.30 -13.31 -16.92
CA THR A 70 20.44 -12.11 -17.76
C THR A 70 19.14 -11.91 -18.55
N THR A 71 18.37 -10.89 -18.21
CA THR A 71 17.27 -10.34 -19.02
C THR A 71 17.62 -8.92 -19.42
#